data_AF-A0A3S1H7S9-F1
#
_entry.id   AF-A0A3S1H7S9-F1
#
_cell.length_a   1.000
_cell.length_b   1.000
_cell.length_c   1.000
_cell.angle_alpha   90.00
_cell.angle_beta   90.00
_cell.angle_gamma   90.00
#
_symmetry.space_group_name_H-M   'P 1'
#
loop_
_entity.id
_entity.type
_entity.pdbx_description
1 polymer ?
#
loop_
_entity_poly.entity_id
_entity_poly.type
_entity_poly.pdbx_seq_one_letter_code
_entity_poly.pdbx_strand_id
1 'polypeptide(L)' 'SDTVRRASLLAIEGALDHGANHYKIELAPRVVARAILKVGETA' A
#
# COMPACT_ATOMS: atom_id res chain seq x y z
N SER A 1 5.09 6.35 -10.63
CA SER A 1 3.84 6.99 -11.08
C SER A 1 3.12 7.57 -9.87
N ASP A 2 2.68 8.83 -9.93
CA ASP A 2 1.95 9.48 -8.83
C ASP A 2 0.62 8.76 -8.51
N THR A 3 -0.06 8.27 -9.54
CA THR A 3 -1.32 7.52 -9.41
C THR A 3 -1.16 6.26 -8.55
N VAL A 4 -0.12 5.47 -8.79
CA VAL A 4 0.14 4.23 -8.03
C VAL A 4 0.43 4.55 -6.56
N ARG A 5 1.19 5.63 -6.30
CA ARG A 5 1.48 6.09 -4.94
C ARG A 5 0.19 6.48 -4.21
N ARG A 6 -0.68 7.29 -4.85
CA ARG A 6 -1.95 7.72 -4.25
C ARG A 6 -2.90 6.55 -4.01
N ALA A 7 -3.05 5.64 -4.98
CA ALA A 7 -3.85 4.43 -4.83
C ALA A 7 -3.37 3.55 -3.65
N SER A 8 -2.05 3.44 -3.49
CA SER A 8 -1.47 2.63 -2.42
C SER A 8 -1.67 3.22 -1.03
N LEU A 9 -1.70 4.55 -0.90
CA LEU A 9 -2.02 5.23 0.35
C LEU A 9 -3.51 5.09 0.68
N LEU A 10 -4.39 5.31 -0.30
CA LEU A 10 -5.84 5.15 -0.14
C LEU A 10 -6.23 3.74 0.28
N ALA A 11 -5.55 2.71 -0.22
CA ALA A 11 -5.82 1.33 0.15
C ALA A 11 -5.62 1.03 1.65
N ILE A 12 -4.85 1.86 2.35
CA ILE A 12 -4.49 1.70 3.77
C ILE A 12 -5.13 2.80 4.64
N GLU A 13 -5.88 3.72 4.03
CA GLU A 13 -6.58 4.78 4.76
C GLU A 13 -7.60 4.18 5.75
N GLY A 14 -7.58 4.68 6.99
CA GLY A 14 -8.45 4.18 8.07
C GLY A 14 -7.96 2.90 8.76
N ALA A 15 -6.78 2.38 8.42
CA ALA A 15 -6.19 1.26 9.15
C ALA A 15 -5.96 1.62 10.63
N LEU A 16 -6.46 0.77 11.53
CA LEU A 16 -6.35 0.97 12.98
C LEU A 16 -5.06 0.38 13.53
N ASP A 17 -4.37 1.19 14.32
CA ASP A 17 -3.23 0.75 15.12
C ASP A 17 -3.70 -0.03 16.35
N HIS A 18 -3.14 -1.22 16.53
CA HIS A 18 -3.35 -2.13 17.64
C HIS A 18 -2.00 -2.50 18.31
N GLY A 19 -1.10 -1.53 18.45
CA GLY A 19 0.17 -1.64 19.17
C GLY A 19 1.22 -2.44 18.40
N ALA A 20 1.01 -3.75 18.27
CA ALA A 20 1.93 -4.66 17.58
C ALA A 20 1.80 -4.65 16.05
N ASN A 21 0.90 -3.84 15.48
CA ASN A 21 0.65 -3.78 14.04
C ASN A 21 1.07 -2.45 13.38
N HIS A 22 1.58 -1.47 14.14
CA HIS A 22 1.94 -0.15 13.62
C HIS A 22 2.86 -0.24 12.40
N TYR A 23 3.92 -1.05 12.48
CA TYR A 23 4.86 -1.27 11.38
C TYR A 23 4.18 -1.83 10.12
N LYS A 24 3.08 -2.59 10.26
CA LYS A 24 2.33 -3.13 9.11
C LYS A 24 1.58 -2.02 8.39
N ILE A 25 1.06 -1.03 9.12
CA ILE A 25 0.37 0.13 8.53
C ILE A 25 1.36 0.96 7.72
N GLU A 26 2.57 1.20 8.24
CA GLU A 26 3.62 1.91 7.51
C GLU A 26 4.12 1.14 6.28
N LEU A 27 4.23 -0.19 6.39
CA LEU A 27 4.76 -1.04 5.32
C LEU A 27 3.73 -1.29 4.21
N ALA A 28 2.44 -1.40 4.54
CA ALA A 28 1.41 -1.86 3.62
C ALA A 28 1.28 -1.04 2.32
N PRO A 29 1.40 0.31 2.31
CA PRO A 29 1.39 1.07 1.06
C PRO A 29 2.50 0.65 0.09
N ARG A 30 3.67 0.23 0.59
CA ARG A 30 4.78 -0.23 -0.25
C ARG A 30 4.46 -1.56 -0.91
N VAL A 31 3.79 -2.46 -0.18
CA VAL A 31 3.35 -3.76 -0.70
C VAL A 31 2.28 -3.58 -1.76
N VAL A 32 1.28 -2.72 -1.52
CA VAL A 32 0.23 -2.40 -2.50
C VAL A 32 0.82 -1.79 -3.77
N ALA A 33 1.74 -0.83 -3.64
CA ALA A 33 2.41 -0.22 -4.79
C ALA A 33 3.15 -1.25 -5.64
N ARG A 34 3.89 -2.16 -4.99
CA ARG A 34 4.61 -3.24 -5.66
C ARG A 34 3.65 -4.20 -6.38
N ALA A 35 2.52 -4.54 -5.76
CA ALA A 35 1.53 -5.42 -6.36
C ALA A 35 0.91 -4.79 -7.62
N ILE A 36 0.51 -3.52 -7.55
CA ILE A 36 -0.06 -2.79 -8.70
C ILE A 36 0.94 -2.75 -9.87
N LEU A 37 2.20 -2.37 -9.60
CA LEU A 37 3.24 -2.34 -10.63
C LEU A 37 3.48 -3.73 -11.21
N LYS A 38 3.53 -4.76 -10.36
CA LYS A 38 3.78 -6.13 -10.82
C LYS A 38 2.67 -6.65 -11.74
N VAL A 39 1.41 -6.35 -11.43
CA VAL A 39 0.27 -6.72 -12.27
C VAL A 39 0.28 -5.91 -13.57
N GLY A 40 0.62 -4.63 -13.52
CA GLY A 40 0.75 -3.78 -14.71
C GLY A 40 1.88 -4.17 -15.66
N GLU A 41 2.94 -4.83 -15.18
CA GLU A 41 3.98 -5.43 -16.01
C GLU A 41 3.52 -6.71 -16.74
N THR A 42 2.50 -7.40 -16.22
CA THR A 42 1.96 -8.65 -16.79
C THR A 42 0.80 -8.43 -17.76
N ALA A 43 0.33 -7.19 -17.91
CA ALA A 43 -0.75 -6.78 -18.82
C ALA A 43 -0.19 -6.22 -20.12
#